data_AF-A0A1X7ACY6-F1
#
_entry.id   AF-A0A1X7ACY6-F1
#
_cell.length_a   1.000
_cell.length_b   1.000
_cell.length_c   1.000
_cell.angle_alpha   90.00
_cell.angle_beta   90.00
_cell.angle_gamma   90.00
#
_symmetry.space_group_name_H-M   'P 1'
#
loop_
_entity.id
_entity.type
_entity.pdbx_description
1 polymer ?
#
loop_
_entity_poly.entity_id
_entity_poly.type
_entity_poly.pdbx_seq_one_letter_code
_entity_poly.pdbx_strand_id
1 'polypeptide(L)'
;MLLGRDHLVRAKHLVDVPKSRVRIAHGRKSVTYIHLMFDAHQIIFAENARSESFYPGPMAQRMVDPAALAELRSLFPEVCAPQADKSAIAGQYGDTARLFIPKKSVPEHFGHICHALA
;
A
#
# COMPACT_ATOMS: atom_id res chain seq x y z
N MET A 1 -3.95 2.00 3.48
CA MET A 1 -5.37 2.29 3.75
C MET A 1 -5.65 3.74 3.43
N LEU A 2 -6.71 4.06 2.70
CA LEU A 2 -7.09 5.44 2.39
C LEU A 2 -7.87 6.06 3.55
N LEU A 3 -7.42 7.22 4.00
CA LEU A 3 -8.06 8.07 4.99
C LEU A 3 -8.68 9.28 4.29
N GLY A 4 -9.97 9.54 4.56
CA GLY A 4 -10.69 10.61 3.83
C GLY A 4 -10.81 10.26 2.34
N ARG A 5 -10.36 11.14 1.45
CA ARG A 5 -10.38 10.92 -0.02
C ARG A 5 -8.99 10.90 -0.66
N ASP A 6 -7.99 11.45 0.02
CA ASP A 6 -6.76 11.91 -0.66
C ASP A 6 -5.45 11.37 -0.06
N HIS A 7 -5.52 10.63 1.05
CA HIS A 7 -4.32 10.27 1.81
C HIS A 7 -4.25 8.80 2.20
N LEU A 8 -3.13 8.16 1.91
CA LEU A 8 -2.82 6.82 2.40
C LEU A 8 -2.16 6.89 3.78
N VAL A 9 -2.52 5.93 4.63
CA VAL A 9 -1.90 5.70 5.93
C VAL A 9 -1.50 4.24 6.06
N ARG A 10 -0.33 4.02 6.66
CA ARG A 10 0.19 2.67 6.94
C ARG A 10 -0.67 2.04 8.03
N ALA A 11 -1.07 0.78 7.83
CA ALA A 11 -1.88 0.04 8.80
C ALA A 11 -1.23 0.01 10.20
N LYS A 12 0.10 -0.18 10.28
CA LYS A 12 0.85 -0.14 11.54
C LYS A 12 0.68 1.19 12.30
N HIS A 13 0.56 2.31 11.61
CA HIS A 13 0.37 3.61 12.27
C HIS A 13 -1.04 3.72 12.86
N LEU A 14 -2.05 3.15 12.19
CA LEU A 14 -3.44 3.18 12.63
C LEU A 14 -3.71 2.38 13.91
N VAL A 15 -2.91 1.35 14.19
CA VAL A 15 -3.03 0.55 15.42
C VAL A 15 -2.67 1.37 16.65
N ASP A 16 -1.74 2.31 16.52
CA ASP A 16 -1.23 3.13 17.63
C ASP A 16 -2.12 4.36 17.92
N VAL A 17 -3.10 4.67 17.08
CA VAL A 17 -3.94 5.87 17.24
C VAL A 17 -5.01 5.64 18.31
N PRO A 18 -5.15 6.54 19.31
CA PRO A 18 -6.22 6.46 20.30
C PRO A 18 -7.60 6.36 19.65
N LYS A 19 -8.44 5.46 20.15
CA LYS A 19 -9.83 5.21 19.66
C LYS A 19 -9.92 4.76 18.20
N SER A 20 -8.82 4.33 17.58
CA SER A 20 -8.85 3.67 16.27
C SER A 20 -9.68 2.38 16.32
N ARG A 21 -10.43 2.10 15.24
CA ARG A 21 -11.13 0.83 15.07
C ARG A 21 -10.23 -0.29 14.52
N VAL A 22 -8.96 0.00 14.26
CA VAL A 22 -7.97 -0.96 13.74
C VAL A 22 -7.28 -1.66 14.88
N ARG A 23 -7.18 -3.00 14.80
CA ARG A 23 -6.53 -3.84 15.80
C ARG A 23 -5.64 -4.90 15.16
N ILE A 24 -4.64 -5.34 15.91
CA ILE A 24 -3.80 -6.47 15.51
C ILE A 24 -4.63 -7.76 15.59
N ALA A 25 -4.60 -8.54 14.51
CA ALA A 25 -5.30 -9.81 14.44
C ALA A 25 -4.42 -10.95 14.99
N HIS A 26 -4.44 -11.16 16.30
CA HIS A 26 -3.63 -12.20 16.97
C HIS A 26 -4.06 -13.65 16.66
N GLY A 27 -5.27 -13.87 16.12
CA GLY A 27 -5.83 -15.21 15.89
C GLY A 27 -5.61 -15.79 14.49
N ARG A 28 -4.75 -15.20 13.65
CA ARG A 28 -4.52 -15.68 12.27
C ARG A 28 -3.29 -16.59 12.23
N LYS A 29 -3.47 -17.83 11.76
CA LYS A 29 -2.38 -18.82 11.62
C LYS A 29 -1.50 -18.59 10.40
N SER A 30 -2.06 -18.00 9.35
CA SER A 30 -1.34 -17.66 8.11
C SER A 30 -1.99 -16.45 7.45
N VAL A 31 -1.23 -15.83 6.54
CA VAL A 31 -1.67 -14.74 5.68
C VAL A 31 -1.20 -15.03 4.26
N THR A 32 -2.00 -14.66 3.27
CA THR A 32 -1.66 -14.73 1.85
C THR A 32 -1.51 -13.32 1.32
N TYR A 33 -0.36 -13.01 0.72
CA TYR A 33 -0.11 -11.74 0.07
C TYR A 33 -0.36 -11.87 -1.43
N ILE A 34 -1.25 -11.03 -1.95
CA ILE A 34 -1.54 -10.93 -3.38
C ILE A 34 -1.08 -9.54 -3.82
N HIS A 35 -0.17 -9.49 -4.78
CA HIS A 35 0.33 -8.23 -5.35
C HIS A 35 -0.43 -7.93 -6.65
N LEU A 36 -1.25 -6.88 -6.65
CA LEU A 36 -2.04 -6.45 -7.81
C LEU A 36 -1.38 -5.22 -8.45
N MET A 37 -0.76 -5.39 -9.62
CA MET A 37 -0.15 -4.31 -10.39
C MET A 37 -1.04 -3.95 -11.58
N PHE A 38 -1.13 -2.66 -11.90
CA PHE A 38 -1.92 -2.10 -13.00
C PHE A 38 -1.03 -1.19 -13.85
N ASP A 39 -1.56 -0.56 -14.90
CA ASP A 39 -0.79 0.39 -15.72
C ASP A 39 -0.41 1.68 -14.96
N ALA A 40 -1.11 1.98 -13.86
CA ALA A 40 -0.81 3.07 -12.94
C ALA A 40 -1.17 2.66 -11.50
N HIS A 41 -0.61 3.34 -10.49
CA HIS A 41 -0.96 3.06 -9.10
C HIS A 41 -2.44 3.41 -8.81
N GLN A 42 -3.21 2.47 -8.28
CA GLN A 42 -4.65 2.61 -8.05
C GLN A 42 -5.04 2.51 -6.58
N ILE A 43 -6.19 3.11 -6.26
CA ILE A 43 -6.93 2.77 -5.04
C ILE A 43 -7.88 1.61 -5.37
N ILE A 44 -7.78 0.53 -4.61
CA ILE A 44 -8.62 -0.66 -4.74
C ILE A 44 -9.48 -0.84 -3.48
N PHE A 45 -10.50 -1.68 -3.58
CA PHE A 45 -11.35 -2.05 -2.46
C PHE A 45 -11.12 -3.52 -2.11
N ALA A 46 -10.76 -3.79 -0.87
CA ALA A 46 -10.66 -5.14 -0.31
C ALA A 46 -11.57 -5.22 0.91
N GLU A 47 -12.64 -6.02 0.86
CA GLU A 47 -13.65 -6.09 1.92
C GLU A 47 -14.18 -4.70 2.34
N ASN A 48 -14.50 -3.86 1.35
CA ASN A 48 -14.92 -2.46 1.51
C ASN A 48 -13.86 -1.52 2.15
N ALA A 49 -12.65 -2.01 2.41
CA ALA A 49 -11.53 -1.19 2.85
C ALA A 49 -10.77 -0.63 1.64
N ARG A 50 -10.70 0.70 1.56
CA ARG A 50 -9.93 1.38 0.51
C ARG A 50 -8.44 1.21 0.76
N SER A 51 -7.78 0.51 -0.14
CA SER A 51 -6.38 0.12 -0.07
C SER A 51 -5.64 0.57 -1.32
N GLU A 52 -4.32 0.48 -1.29
CA GLU A 52 -3.50 0.77 -2.46
C GLU A 52 -3.22 -0.52 -3.24
N SER A 53 -3.09 -0.42 -4.56
CA SER A 53 -2.55 -1.49 -5.39
C SER A 53 -1.03 -1.62 -5.16
N PHE A 54 -0.39 -2.57 -5.82
CA PHE A 54 1.06 -2.73 -5.73
C PHE A 54 1.78 -1.53 -6.36
N TYR A 55 2.67 -0.91 -5.57
CA TYR A 55 3.65 0.06 -6.06
C TYR A 55 5.05 -0.52 -5.87
N PRO A 56 5.87 -0.67 -6.94
CA PRO A 56 7.13 -1.42 -6.95
C PRO A 56 8.31 -0.67 -6.28
N GLY A 57 8.05 0.01 -5.16
CA GLY A 57 9.06 0.68 -4.34
C GLY A 57 10.13 -0.27 -3.79
N PRO A 58 11.29 0.23 -3.33
CA PRO A 58 12.40 -0.60 -2.83
C PRO A 58 11.99 -1.59 -1.73
N MET A 59 11.08 -1.17 -0.84
CA MET A 59 10.56 -2.06 0.20
C MET A 59 9.60 -3.10 -0.36
N ALA A 60 8.75 -2.74 -1.32
CA ALA A 60 7.78 -3.65 -1.91
C ALA A 60 8.49 -4.77 -2.68
N GLN A 61 9.50 -4.44 -3.50
CA GLN A 61 10.30 -5.43 -4.21
C GLN A 61 10.98 -6.44 -3.27
N ARG A 62 11.45 -6.00 -2.10
CA ARG A 62 12.03 -6.91 -1.08
C ARG A 62 11.03 -7.86 -0.42
N MET A 63 9.73 -7.55 -0.51
CA MET A 63 8.66 -8.37 0.07
C MET A 63 8.05 -9.36 -0.93
N VAL A 64 8.32 -9.18 -2.22
CA VAL A 64 7.91 -10.12 -3.27
C VAL A 64 8.82 -11.34 -3.23
N ASP A 65 8.24 -12.51 -3.48
CA ASP A 65 9.01 -13.75 -3.64
C ASP A 65 10.12 -13.58 -4.70
N PRO A 66 11.35 -14.08 -4.46
CA PRO A 66 12.46 -13.88 -5.39
C PRO A 66 12.19 -14.34 -6.83
N ALA A 67 11.44 -15.43 -7.03
CA ALA A 67 11.11 -15.92 -8.37
C ALA A 67 10.10 -14.99 -9.06
N ALA A 68 9.05 -14.57 -8.35
CA ALA A 68 8.08 -13.60 -8.86
C ALA A 68 8.72 -12.23 -9.13
N LEU A 69 9.68 -11.81 -8.30
CA LEU A 69 10.42 -10.56 -8.52
C LEU A 69 11.32 -10.65 -9.77
N ALA A 70 11.94 -11.82 -10.02
CA ALA A 70 12.74 -12.03 -11.23
C ALA A 70 11.87 -11.95 -12.50
N GLU A 71 10.67 -12.53 -12.46
CA GLU A 71 9.69 -12.40 -13.53
C GLU A 71 9.25 -10.94 -13.73
N LEU A 72 8.87 -10.24 -12.65
CA LEU A 72 8.50 -8.82 -12.72
C LEU A 72 9.63 -7.94 -13.30
N ARG A 73 10.89 -8.25 -12.99
CA ARG A 73 12.05 -7.55 -13.56
C ARG A 73 12.27 -7.85 -15.03
N SER A 74 11.98 -9.07 -15.46
CA SER A 74 12.04 -9.45 -16.86
C SER A 74 10.94 -8.77 -17.67
N LEU A 75 9.74 -8.63 -17.10
CA LEU A 75 8.58 -8.04 -17.78
C LEU A 75 8.60 -6.50 -17.73
N PHE A 76 9.05 -5.92 -16.62
CA PHE A 76 9.04 -4.47 -16.37
C PHE A 76 10.40 -3.97 -15.87
N PRO A 77 11.46 -4.06 -16.69
CA PRO A 77 12.82 -3.73 -16.27
C PRO A 77 12.98 -2.27 -15.80
N GLU A 78 12.31 -1.33 -16.48
CA GLU A 78 12.34 0.10 -16.15
C GLU A 78 11.74 0.43 -14.77
N VAL A 79 10.76 -0.37 -14.34
CA VAL A 79 9.96 -0.11 -13.14
C VAL A 79 10.48 -0.90 -11.92
N CYS A 80 10.99 -2.10 -12.16
CA CYS A 80 11.47 -3.02 -11.13
C CYS A 80 13.00 -3.09 -11.05
N ALA A 81 13.69 -2.10 -11.62
CA ALA A 81 15.14 -2.06 -11.66
C ALA A 81 15.77 -2.23 -10.27
N PRO A 82 16.86 -3.02 -10.16
CA PRO A 82 17.66 -3.08 -8.95
C PRO A 82 18.08 -1.67 -8.50
N GLN A 83 17.93 -1.37 -7.22
CA GLN A 83 18.34 -0.10 -6.60
C GLN A 83 17.64 1.17 -7.09
N ALA A 84 16.56 1.07 -7.89
CA ALA A 84 15.76 2.23 -8.24
C ALA A 84 15.19 2.89 -6.97
N ASP A 85 15.46 4.18 -6.79
CA ASP A 85 14.84 4.95 -5.71
C ASP A 85 13.38 5.30 -6.06
N LYS A 86 12.68 5.95 -5.13
CA LYS A 86 11.28 6.33 -5.36
C LYS A 86 11.10 7.29 -6.53
N SER A 87 12.07 8.16 -6.80
CA SER A 87 12.00 9.15 -7.87
C SER A 87 12.14 8.48 -9.23
N ALA A 88 13.06 7.52 -9.35
CA ALA A 88 13.22 6.72 -10.56
C ALA A 88 11.95 5.94 -10.89
N ILE A 89 11.33 5.31 -9.89
CA ILE A 89 10.08 4.57 -10.08
C ILE A 89 8.94 5.51 -10.47
N ALA A 90 8.83 6.69 -9.83
CA ALA A 90 7.80 7.67 -10.19
C ALA A 90 7.96 8.17 -11.64
N GLY A 91 9.19 8.32 -12.11
CA GLY A 91 9.47 8.70 -13.51
C GLY A 91 9.05 7.66 -14.54
N GLN A 92 8.97 6.38 -14.18
CA GLN A 92 8.68 5.28 -15.10
C GLN A 92 7.26 4.72 -14.95
N TYR A 93 6.80 4.55 -13.72
CA TYR A 93 5.50 3.96 -13.38
C TYR A 93 4.45 5.01 -13.00
N GLY A 94 4.86 6.26 -12.84
CA GLY A 94 4.02 7.36 -12.37
C GLY A 94 3.98 7.47 -10.85
N ASP A 95 3.39 8.57 -10.38
CA ASP A 95 3.26 8.85 -8.96
C ASP A 95 2.38 7.83 -8.24
N THR A 96 2.57 7.77 -6.91
CA THR A 96 1.61 7.03 -6.08
C THR A 96 0.22 7.65 -6.20
N ALA A 97 -0.81 6.80 -6.34
CA ALA A 97 -2.22 7.18 -6.36
C ALA A 97 -2.60 8.30 -5.39
N ARG A 98 -2.05 8.27 -4.16
CA ARG A 98 -2.31 9.24 -3.09
C ARG A 98 -1.08 9.45 -2.22
N LEU A 99 -1.03 10.58 -1.52
CA LEU A 99 0.06 10.93 -0.61
C LEU A 99 0.01 10.12 0.68
N PHE A 100 1.17 9.81 1.24
CA PHE A 100 1.26 9.11 2.53
C PHE A 100 1.31 10.08 3.70
N ILE A 101 0.47 9.84 4.71
CA ILE A 101 0.55 10.53 5.99
C ILE A 101 1.68 9.92 6.84
N PRO A 102 2.67 10.73 7.29
CA PRO A 102 3.69 10.26 8.21
C PRO A 102 3.09 9.95 9.58
N LYS A 103 3.69 9.03 10.35
CA LYS A 103 3.15 8.55 11.64
C LYS A 103 2.72 9.70 12.57
N LYS A 104 3.56 10.74 12.68
CA LYS A 104 3.35 11.92 13.55
C LYS A 104 2.17 12.81 13.15
N SER A 105 1.65 12.66 11.94
CA SER A 105 0.58 13.49 11.39
C SER A 105 -0.70 12.70 11.15
N VAL A 106 -0.78 11.45 11.63
CA VAL A 106 -2.01 10.68 11.58
C VAL A 106 -3.01 11.33 12.55
N PRO A 107 -4.19 11.77 12.10
CA PRO A 107 -5.18 12.40 12.97
C PRO A 107 -5.62 11.46 14.09
N GLU A 108 -5.92 12.00 15.28
CA GLU A 108 -6.51 11.22 16.38
C GLU A 108 -7.95 10.78 16.08
N HIS A 109 -8.68 11.62 15.35
CA HIS A 109 -10.04 11.35 14.91
C HIS A 109 -10.07 11.35 13.39
N PHE A 110 -10.47 10.24 12.81
CA PHE A 110 -10.62 10.11 11.37
C PHE A 110 -11.92 9.37 11.04
N GLY A 111 -12.52 9.75 9.92
CA GLY A 111 -13.73 9.12 9.40
C GLY A 111 -13.51 7.64 9.04
N HIS A 112 -14.57 7.01 8.53
CA HIS A 112 -14.55 5.57 8.26
C HIS A 112 -13.47 5.15 7.25
N ILE A 113 -12.63 4.18 7.63
CA ILE A 113 -11.68 3.50 6.71
C ILE A 113 -12.45 2.60 5.72
N CYS A 114 -13.57 2.05 6.16
CA CYS A 114 -14.54 1.32 5.34
C CYS A 114 -15.86 2.10 5.40
N HIS A 115 -16.23 2.81 4.35
CA HIS A 115 -17.63 3.24 4.25
C HIS A 115 -18.43 1.95 4.07
N ALA A 116 -19.29 1.60 5.01
CA ALA A 116 -20.35 0.66 4.71
C ALA A 116 -21.25 1.38 3.69
N LEU A 117 -21.18 0.98 2.43
CA LEU A 117 -22.29 1.23 1.53
C LEU A 117 -23.39 0.28 2.01
N ALA A 118 -24.37 0.85 2.71
CA ALA A 118 -25.70 0.29 2.82
C ALA A 118 -26.58 1.09 1.87
#